data_AF-G4RNU3-F1
#
_entry.id   AF-G4RNU3-F1
#
_cell.length_a   1.000
_cell.length_b   1.000
_cell.length_c   1.000
_cell.angle_alpha   90.00
_cell.angle_beta   90.00
_cell.angle_gamma   90.00
#
_symmetry.space_group_name_H-M   'P 1'
#
loop_
_entity.id
_entity.type
_entity.pdbx_description
1 polymer ?
#
loop_
_entity_poly.entity_id
_entity_poly.type
_entity_poly.pdbx_seq_one_letter_code
_entity_poly.pdbx_strand_id
1 'polypeptide(L)'
;MLWYRIGRGPPREYFYSNVDLLRVSQISLALSLLLFAAGLAAPPLSAKVHGFLMVAGLLSFYFSVMYLQHPAFTNTMPRRPLSYILLALFLYGLLASYLGAPLPWAPFSALYILLYLPGLRGANAPPNVLTMAGLAALAVASEPWQMVLSFPAASALSLIMRVDSAKRHLRLSLSEALAFSAVYLALFFIPVPPPAAIAAIFGGFLLLVRGTYVSSEPYSWGTTIGRVLPILAPLGYLGLPVYHFLYMGIAVIMFSLCIPWFTPSVFLRAVPRWPRYLPLVPAVAALLRLSGYGPLVALSSVVLLAGAVYVSVKVLRERKFPLGQPP
;
A
#
# COMPACT_ATOMS: atom_id res chain seq x y z
N MET A 1 -18.88 8.51 -20.15
CA MET A 1 -18.09 8.82 -18.92
C MET A 1 -17.67 7.52 -18.24
N LEU A 2 -16.45 7.44 -17.71
CA LEU A 2 -15.87 6.23 -17.09
C LEU A 2 -16.36 5.98 -15.64
N TRP A 3 -16.92 6.99 -14.98
CA TRP A 3 -17.34 6.94 -13.57
C TRP A 3 -18.67 7.68 -13.36
N TYR A 4 -19.31 7.39 -12.23
CA TYR A 4 -20.42 8.17 -11.69
C TYR A 4 -19.89 9.22 -10.71
N ARG A 5 -20.50 10.41 -10.69
CA ARG A 5 -20.27 11.37 -9.61
C ARG A 5 -21.09 10.97 -8.39
N ILE A 6 -20.47 11.00 -7.20
CA ILE A 6 -21.17 10.72 -5.95
C ILE A 6 -22.33 11.71 -5.79
N GLY A 7 -23.52 11.19 -5.46
CA GLY A 7 -24.75 11.97 -5.29
C GLY A 7 -25.41 12.46 -6.59
N ARG A 8 -24.91 12.10 -7.78
CA ARG A 8 -25.46 12.57 -9.08
C ARG A 8 -25.64 11.46 -10.13
N GLY A 9 -25.51 10.19 -9.76
CA GLY A 9 -25.67 9.03 -10.65
C GLY A 9 -26.94 8.21 -10.36
N PRO A 10 -27.35 7.30 -11.26
CA PRO A 10 -28.47 6.40 -11.02
C PRO A 10 -28.23 5.58 -9.74
N PRO A 11 -29.12 5.65 -8.73
CA PRO A 11 -28.88 5.04 -7.42
C PRO A 11 -28.55 3.53 -7.50
N ARG A 12 -29.28 2.80 -8.34
CA ARG A 12 -29.10 1.37 -8.54
C ARG A 12 -27.75 1.02 -9.17
N GLU A 13 -27.32 1.76 -10.19
CA GLU A 13 -26.02 1.53 -10.84
C GLU A 13 -24.86 1.86 -9.89
N TYR A 14 -24.99 2.96 -9.14
CA TYR A 14 -24.04 3.35 -8.11
C TYR A 14 -23.89 2.28 -7.02
N PHE A 15 -25.02 1.73 -6.55
CA PHE A 15 -25.03 0.63 -5.58
C PHE A 15 -24.24 -0.58 -6.08
N TYR A 16 -24.51 -1.06 -7.30
CA TYR A 16 -23.80 -2.21 -7.85
C TYR A 16 -22.33 -1.92 -8.15
N SER A 17 -21.98 -0.70 -8.58
CA SER A 17 -20.58 -0.28 -8.70
C SER A 17 -19.85 -0.34 -7.36
N ASN A 18 -20.49 0.06 -6.26
CA ASN A 18 -19.91 -0.04 -4.92
C ASN A 18 -19.69 -1.50 -4.51
N VAL A 19 -20.68 -2.37 -4.76
CA VAL A 19 -20.56 -3.82 -4.54
C VAL A 19 -19.37 -4.42 -5.30
N ASP A 20 -19.22 -4.07 -6.58
CA ASP A 20 -18.14 -4.60 -7.42
C ASP A 20 -16.76 -4.06 -6.97
N LEU A 21 -16.68 -2.79 -6.55
CA LEU A 21 -15.47 -2.20 -5.96
C LEU A 21 -15.06 -2.92 -4.65
N LEU A 22 -16.03 -3.21 -3.78
CA LEU A 22 -15.82 -3.97 -2.56
C LEU A 22 -15.31 -5.39 -2.85
N ARG A 23 -15.94 -6.08 -3.81
CA ARG A 23 -15.53 -7.43 -4.22
C ARG A 23 -14.10 -7.47 -4.74
N VAL A 24 -13.73 -6.55 -5.64
CA VAL A 24 -12.36 -6.44 -6.15
C VAL A 24 -11.37 -6.20 -5.00
N SER A 25 -11.70 -5.28 -4.09
CA SER A 25 -10.85 -4.99 -2.93
C SER A 25 -10.68 -6.22 -2.03
N GLN A 26 -11.74 -6.99 -1.79
CA GLN A 26 -11.70 -8.24 -1.02
C GLN A 26 -10.87 -9.34 -1.70
N ILE A 27 -11.03 -9.52 -3.03
CA ILE A 27 -10.24 -10.47 -3.81
C ILE A 27 -8.76 -10.10 -3.73
N SER A 28 -8.41 -8.84 -3.92
CA SER A 28 -7.02 -8.37 -3.82
C SER A 28 -6.45 -8.52 -2.41
N LEU A 29 -7.24 -8.29 -1.36
CA LEU A 29 -6.76 -8.51 0.01
C LEU A 29 -6.52 -10.00 0.31
N ALA A 30 -7.41 -10.87 -0.15
CA ALA A 30 -7.24 -12.31 -0.01
C ALA A 30 -6.02 -12.81 -0.82
N LEU A 31 -5.84 -12.31 -2.04
CA LEU A 31 -4.68 -12.59 -2.86
C LEU A 31 -3.38 -12.13 -2.18
N SER A 32 -3.37 -10.93 -1.59
CA SER A 32 -2.25 -10.43 -0.80
C SER A 32 -1.84 -11.40 0.32
N LEU A 33 -2.81 -11.88 1.10
CA LEU A 33 -2.56 -12.85 2.16
C LEU A 33 -1.96 -14.16 1.62
N LEU A 34 -2.52 -14.70 0.54
CA LEU A 34 -2.03 -15.93 -0.10
C LEU A 34 -0.61 -15.75 -0.64
N LEU A 35 -0.32 -14.62 -1.29
CA LEU A 35 1.00 -14.29 -1.82
C LEU A 35 2.04 -14.14 -0.71
N PHE A 36 1.70 -13.44 0.39
CA PHE A 36 2.59 -13.36 1.54
C PHE A 36 2.82 -14.72 2.20
N ALA A 37 1.77 -15.54 2.34
CA ALA A 37 1.90 -16.87 2.93
C ALA A 37 2.80 -17.79 2.07
N ALA A 38 2.58 -17.81 0.75
CA ALA A 38 3.43 -18.53 -0.19
C ALA A 38 4.85 -17.95 -0.20
N GLY A 39 4.99 -16.63 -0.13
CA GLY A 39 6.26 -15.93 -0.02
C GLY A 39 7.05 -16.35 1.22
N LEU A 40 6.41 -16.45 2.39
CA LEU A 40 7.06 -16.92 3.62
C LEU A 40 7.49 -18.39 3.58
N ALA A 41 6.81 -19.21 2.78
CA ALA A 41 7.15 -20.62 2.55
C ALA A 41 8.18 -20.85 1.43
N ALA A 42 8.43 -19.84 0.58
CA ALA A 42 9.32 -19.94 -0.57
C ALA A 42 10.85 -19.84 -0.33
N PRO A 43 11.39 -19.37 0.82
CA PRO A 43 12.85 -19.29 0.99
C PRO A 43 13.61 -20.61 0.75
N PRO A 44 13.11 -21.79 1.16
CA PRO A 44 13.74 -23.08 0.83
C PRO A 44 13.73 -23.42 -0.67
N LEU A 45 12.86 -22.80 -1.46
CA LEU A 45 12.71 -23.06 -2.90
C LEU A 45 13.57 -22.12 -3.74
N SER A 46 13.45 -20.81 -3.50
CA SER A 46 14.18 -19.79 -4.26
C SER A 46 14.04 -18.42 -3.62
N ALA A 47 15.18 -17.72 -3.43
CA ALA A 47 15.20 -16.34 -2.99
C ALA A 47 14.49 -15.39 -3.99
N LYS A 48 14.55 -15.70 -5.29
CA LYS A 48 13.83 -14.95 -6.34
C LYS A 48 12.33 -15.09 -6.20
N VAL A 49 11.84 -16.33 -6.01
CA VAL A 49 10.41 -16.59 -5.81
C VAL A 49 9.91 -15.97 -4.51
N HIS A 50 10.69 -16.08 -3.43
CA HIS A 50 10.42 -15.37 -2.18
C HIS A 50 10.24 -13.85 -2.44
N GLY A 51 11.24 -13.20 -3.04
CA GLY A 51 11.21 -11.76 -3.31
C GLY A 51 10.00 -11.34 -4.16
N PHE A 52 9.74 -12.07 -5.25
CA PHE A 52 8.60 -11.81 -6.12
C PHE A 52 7.26 -11.90 -5.36
N LEU A 53 7.04 -12.99 -4.62
CA LEU A 53 5.78 -13.21 -3.89
C LEU A 53 5.55 -12.17 -2.79
N MET A 54 6.61 -11.75 -2.08
CA MET A 54 6.50 -10.68 -1.07
C MET A 54 6.11 -9.34 -1.71
N VAL A 55 6.73 -8.97 -2.83
CA VAL A 55 6.41 -7.72 -3.55
C VAL A 55 5.02 -7.78 -4.18
N ALA A 56 4.65 -8.90 -4.79
CA ALA A 56 3.33 -9.14 -5.33
C ALA A 56 2.24 -9.05 -4.25
N GLY A 57 2.49 -9.64 -3.07
CA GLY A 57 1.61 -9.54 -1.92
C GLY A 57 1.42 -8.10 -1.46
N LEU A 58 2.49 -7.30 -1.47
CA LEU A 58 2.46 -5.88 -1.12
C LEU A 58 1.69 -5.04 -2.15
N LEU A 59 1.93 -5.24 -3.43
CA LEU A 59 1.19 -4.57 -4.50
C LEU A 59 -0.31 -4.88 -4.42
N SER A 60 -0.65 -6.15 -4.17
CA SER A 60 -2.04 -6.61 -4.03
C SER A 60 -2.72 -5.99 -2.80
N PHE A 61 -1.98 -5.84 -1.69
CA PHE A 61 -2.45 -5.16 -0.50
C PHE A 61 -2.79 -3.69 -0.76
N TYR A 62 -1.86 -2.93 -1.34
CA TYR A 62 -2.07 -1.52 -1.61
C TYR A 62 -3.12 -1.30 -2.70
N PHE A 63 -3.23 -2.21 -3.68
CA PHE A 63 -4.34 -2.17 -4.62
C PHE A 63 -5.69 -2.32 -3.88
N SER A 64 -5.82 -3.30 -2.98
CA SER A 64 -7.03 -3.46 -2.17
C SER A 64 -7.40 -2.20 -1.38
N VAL A 65 -6.45 -1.70 -0.57
CA VAL A 65 -6.69 -0.57 0.35
C VAL A 65 -7.01 0.71 -0.43
N MET A 66 -6.19 1.04 -1.43
CA MET A 66 -6.37 2.27 -2.20
C MET A 66 -7.59 2.22 -3.11
N TYR A 67 -7.95 1.04 -3.63
CA TYR A 67 -9.12 0.91 -4.49
C TYR A 67 -10.42 1.00 -3.69
N LEU A 68 -10.47 0.42 -2.48
CA LEU A 68 -11.60 0.59 -1.57
C LEU A 68 -11.89 2.06 -1.27
N GLN A 69 -10.84 2.85 -1.06
CA GLN A 69 -10.95 4.26 -0.70
C GLN A 69 -11.09 5.21 -1.89
N HIS A 70 -11.01 4.67 -3.11
CA HIS A 70 -11.04 5.45 -4.34
C HIS A 70 -12.23 6.44 -4.40
N PRO A 71 -13.47 6.08 -4.02
CA PRO A 71 -14.59 7.02 -4.07
C PRO A 71 -14.42 8.20 -3.12
N ALA A 72 -13.85 7.99 -1.93
CA ALA A 72 -13.55 9.06 -0.99
C ALA A 72 -12.43 9.98 -1.52
N PHE A 73 -11.48 9.42 -2.27
CA PHE A 73 -10.34 10.15 -2.81
C PHE A 73 -10.65 10.96 -4.06
N THR A 74 -11.56 10.47 -4.91
CA THR A 74 -11.85 11.10 -6.21
C THR A 74 -13.23 11.74 -6.28
N ASN A 75 -14.08 11.53 -5.28
CA ASN A 75 -15.49 11.89 -5.29
C ASN A 75 -16.25 11.28 -6.49
N THR A 76 -15.77 10.13 -6.98
CA THR A 76 -16.34 9.42 -8.12
C THR A 76 -16.32 7.92 -7.89
N MET A 77 -17.28 7.22 -8.48
CA MET A 77 -17.40 5.77 -8.42
C MET A 77 -17.12 5.18 -9.80
N PRO A 78 -16.10 4.33 -9.97
CA PRO A 78 -15.84 3.65 -11.24
C PRO A 78 -17.07 2.85 -11.71
N ARG A 79 -17.30 2.82 -13.02
CA ARG A 79 -18.32 1.93 -13.58
C ARG A 79 -17.94 0.48 -13.32
N ARG A 80 -18.94 -0.35 -13.05
CA ARG A 80 -18.84 -1.80 -12.78
C ARG A 80 -17.77 -2.54 -13.60
N PRO A 81 -17.76 -2.48 -14.96
CA PRO A 81 -16.77 -3.20 -15.74
C PRO A 81 -15.34 -2.75 -15.47
N LEU A 82 -15.11 -1.47 -15.13
CA LEU A 82 -13.78 -0.95 -14.87
C LEU A 82 -13.14 -1.56 -13.62
N SER A 83 -13.94 -1.94 -12.61
CA SER A 83 -13.41 -2.62 -11.43
C SER A 83 -12.78 -3.97 -11.78
N TYR A 84 -13.47 -4.76 -12.60
CA TYR A 84 -12.98 -6.08 -13.03
C TYR A 84 -11.88 -5.98 -14.09
N ILE A 85 -11.96 -5.01 -15.01
CA ILE A 85 -10.86 -4.73 -15.96
C ILE A 85 -9.61 -4.35 -15.18
N LEU A 86 -9.72 -3.46 -14.19
CA LEU A 86 -8.57 -3.07 -13.37
C LEU A 86 -7.97 -4.26 -12.61
N LEU A 87 -8.81 -5.14 -12.05
CA LEU A 87 -8.34 -6.39 -11.44
C LEU A 87 -7.66 -7.31 -12.46
N ALA A 88 -8.22 -7.49 -13.65
CA ALA A 88 -7.63 -8.33 -14.69
C ALA A 88 -6.27 -7.78 -15.14
N LEU A 89 -6.14 -6.46 -15.32
CA LEU A 89 -4.87 -5.82 -15.65
C LEU A 89 -3.85 -5.93 -14.51
N PHE A 90 -4.29 -5.91 -13.25
CA PHE A 90 -3.43 -6.18 -12.09
C PHE A 90 -2.88 -7.62 -12.12
N LEU A 91 -3.75 -8.61 -12.35
CA LEU A 91 -3.36 -10.02 -12.46
C LEU A 91 -2.44 -10.27 -13.67
N TYR A 92 -2.73 -9.60 -14.80
CA TYR A 92 -1.83 -9.57 -15.95
C TYR A 92 -0.46 -9.02 -15.56
N GLY A 93 -0.40 -7.88 -14.87
CA GLY A 93 0.87 -7.29 -14.43
C GLY A 93 1.69 -8.20 -13.54
N LEU A 94 1.03 -8.94 -12.63
CA LEU A 94 1.68 -9.97 -11.82
C LEU A 94 2.30 -11.08 -12.67
N LEU A 95 1.49 -11.67 -13.56
CA LEU A 95 1.95 -12.78 -14.41
C LEU A 95 3.04 -12.33 -15.39
N ALA A 96 2.83 -11.21 -16.07
CA ALA A 96 3.75 -10.62 -17.02
C ALA A 96 5.08 -10.24 -16.35
N SER A 97 5.04 -9.68 -15.13
CA SER A 97 6.24 -9.37 -14.34
C SER A 97 7.01 -10.62 -13.94
N TYR A 98 6.32 -11.71 -13.56
CA TYR A 98 6.97 -12.98 -13.27
C TYR A 98 7.66 -13.59 -14.50
N LEU A 99 7.01 -13.48 -15.65
CA LEU A 99 7.51 -13.97 -16.94
C LEU A 99 8.57 -13.05 -17.57
N GLY A 100 8.88 -11.89 -16.97
CA GLY A 100 9.87 -10.95 -17.48
C GLY A 100 9.42 -10.19 -18.74
N ALA A 101 8.12 -10.03 -18.95
CA ALA A 101 7.59 -9.23 -20.05
C ALA A 101 7.95 -7.74 -19.89
N PRO A 102 8.17 -6.99 -20.98
CA PRO A 102 8.44 -5.57 -20.92
C PRO A 102 7.20 -4.80 -20.45
N LEU A 103 7.40 -3.79 -19.60
CA LEU A 103 6.36 -2.88 -19.09
C LEU A 103 5.09 -3.59 -18.55
N PRO A 104 5.25 -4.61 -17.69
CA PRO A 104 4.14 -5.50 -17.32
C PRO A 104 2.99 -4.76 -16.61
N TRP A 105 3.33 -3.66 -15.92
CA TRP A 105 2.39 -2.88 -15.12
C TRP A 105 1.80 -1.67 -15.85
N ALA A 106 2.24 -1.36 -17.07
CA ALA A 106 1.80 -0.16 -17.78
C ALA A 106 0.28 -0.11 -18.02
N PRO A 107 -0.39 -1.20 -18.46
CA PRO A 107 -1.85 -1.18 -18.65
C PRO A 107 -2.62 -0.91 -17.35
N PHE A 108 -2.25 -1.59 -16.26
CA PHE A 108 -2.85 -1.39 -14.94
C PHE A 108 -2.66 0.06 -14.46
N SER A 109 -1.43 0.55 -14.54
CA SER A 109 -1.07 1.88 -14.07
C SER A 109 -1.80 2.98 -14.86
N ALA A 110 -1.86 2.85 -16.18
CA ALA A 110 -2.56 3.80 -17.05
C ALA A 110 -4.04 3.90 -16.70
N LEU A 111 -4.75 2.76 -16.61
CA LEU A 111 -6.16 2.76 -16.25
C LEU A 111 -6.38 3.33 -14.85
N TYR A 112 -5.53 2.97 -13.88
CA TYR A 112 -5.73 3.44 -12.52
C TYR A 112 -5.47 4.95 -12.39
N ILE A 113 -4.44 5.48 -13.07
CA ILE A 113 -4.19 6.92 -13.18
C ILE A 113 -5.41 7.64 -13.77
N LEU A 114 -6.00 7.12 -14.84
CA LEU A 114 -7.20 7.70 -15.45
C LEU A 114 -8.37 7.79 -14.46
N LEU A 115 -8.55 6.77 -13.62
CA LEU A 115 -9.59 6.79 -12.57
C LEU A 115 -9.31 7.86 -11.50
N TYR A 116 -8.05 8.24 -11.25
CA TYR A 116 -7.69 9.28 -10.28
C TYR A 116 -7.89 10.71 -10.77
N LEU A 117 -7.97 10.95 -12.09
CA LEU A 117 -8.10 12.30 -12.67
C LEU A 117 -9.21 13.17 -12.07
N PRO A 118 -10.43 12.66 -11.77
CA PRO A 118 -11.48 13.47 -11.13
C PRO A 118 -11.09 13.99 -9.74
N GLY A 119 -10.18 13.28 -9.05
CA GLY A 119 -9.70 13.61 -7.72
C GLY A 119 -8.62 14.69 -7.68
N LEU A 120 -8.22 15.26 -8.82
CA LEU A 120 -7.23 16.35 -8.89
C LEU A 120 -7.83 17.73 -8.57
N ARG A 121 -8.81 17.78 -7.66
CA ARG A 121 -9.51 19.00 -7.24
C ARG A 121 -9.67 19.06 -5.73
N GLY A 122 -9.62 20.28 -5.20
CA GLY A 122 -9.82 20.54 -3.76
C GLY A 122 -8.77 19.88 -2.87
N ALA A 123 -9.15 19.60 -1.61
CA ALA A 123 -8.25 19.05 -0.59
C ALA A 123 -7.72 17.64 -0.89
N ASN A 124 -8.34 16.92 -1.83
CA ASN A 124 -7.91 15.58 -2.23
C ASN A 124 -6.81 15.60 -3.30
N ALA A 125 -6.60 16.72 -4.00
CA ALA A 125 -5.66 16.79 -5.11
C ALA A 125 -4.21 16.47 -4.69
N PRO A 126 -3.64 17.08 -3.62
CA PRO A 126 -2.25 16.84 -3.24
C PRO A 126 -1.88 15.35 -3.02
N PRO A 127 -2.60 14.57 -2.19
CA PRO A 127 -2.28 13.15 -2.03
C PRO A 127 -2.59 12.30 -3.26
N ASN A 128 -3.56 12.69 -4.11
CA ASN A 128 -3.87 11.97 -5.35
C ASN A 128 -2.73 12.08 -6.37
N VAL A 129 -2.11 13.26 -6.50
CA VAL A 129 -0.95 13.46 -7.39
C VAL A 129 0.19 12.52 -7.01
N LEU A 130 0.51 12.41 -5.72
CA LEU A 130 1.57 11.49 -5.27
C LEU A 130 1.23 10.03 -5.60
N THR A 131 -0.03 9.62 -5.40
CA THR A 131 -0.48 8.26 -5.75
C THR A 131 -0.35 7.99 -7.26
N MET A 132 -0.72 8.97 -8.09
CA MET A 132 -0.55 8.88 -9.55
C MET A 132 0.92 8.82 -9.96
N ALA A 133 1.81 9.56 -9.28
CA ALA A 133 3.25 9.46 -9.49
C ALA A 133 3.78 8.05 -9.15
N GLY A 134 3.32 7.46 -8.04
CA GLY A 134 3.63 6.06 -7.71
C GLY A 134 3.17 5.07 -8.78
N LEU A 135 1.98 5.26 -9.35
CA LEU A 135 1.48 4.44 -10.47
C LEU A 135 2.32 4.64 -11.74
N ALA A 136 2.72 5.88 -12.04
CA ALA A 136 3.59 6.15 -13.18
C ALA A 136 4.96 5.49 -13.03
N ALA A 137 5.53 5.49 -11.81
CA ALA A 137 6.75 4.75 -11.49
C ALA A 137 6.55 3.23 -11.62
N LEU A 138 5.38 2.70 -11.22
CA LEU A 138 5.08 1.27 -11.28
C LEU A 138 5.05 0.77 -12.73
N ALA A 139 4.51 1.57 -13.66
CA ALA A 139 4.36 1.22 -15.08
C ALA A 139 5.65 0.70 -15.74
N VAL A 140 6.80 1.15 -15.23
CA VAL A 140 8.14 0.93 -15.75
C VAL A 140 9.07 0.24 -14.74
N ALA A 141 8.56 -0.11 -13.56
CA ALA A 141 9.34 -0.79 -12.53
C ALA A 141 9.69 -2.22 -12.98
N SER A 142 10.99 -2.55 -12.97
CA SER A 142 11.49 -3.88 -13.34
C SER A 142 12.06 -4.65 -12.14
N GLU A 143 12.56 -3.95 -11.13
CA GLU A 143 13.16 -4.56 -9.95
C GLU A 143 12.21 -4.62 -8.73
N PRO A 144 12.36 -5.61 -7.83
CA PRO A 144 11.54 -5.72 -6.62
C PRO A 144 11.50 -4.44 -5.77
N TRP A 145 12.64 -3.79 -5.56
CA TRP A 145 12.71 -2.57 -4.76
C TRP A 145 12.03 -1.39 -5.45
N GLN A 146 12.10 -1.29 -6.79
CA GLN A 146 11.40 -0.28 -7.58
C GLN A 146 9.90 -0.48 -7.49
N MET A 147 9.43 -1.73 -7.58
CA MET A 147 8.01 -2.05 -7.40
C MET A 147 7.51 -1.64 -6.02
N VAL A 148 8.30 -1.84 -4.95
CA VAL A 148 7.94 -1.35 -3.60
C VAL A 148 7.96 0.18 -3.52
N LEU A 149 9.01 0.80 -4.06
CA LEU A 149 9.19 2.26 -4.08
C LEU A 149 8.26 2.96 -5.10
N SER A 150 7.39 2.24 -5.81
CA SER A 150 6.47 2.84 -6.76
C SER A 150 5.10 3.07 -6.10
N PHE A 151 4.06 2.39 -6.58
CA PHE A 151 2.69 2.52 -6.11
C PHE A 151 2.53 2.23 -4.61
N PRO A 152 3.13 1.18 -3.99
CA PRO A 152 3.00 0.93 -2.56
C PRO A 152 3.52 2.07 -1.68
N ALA A 153 4.79 2.48 -1.88
CA ALA A 153 5.39 3.55 -1.10
C ALA A 153 4.64 4.88 -1.30
N ALA A 154 4.37 5.28 -2.53
CA ALA A 154 3.64 6.50 -2.82
C ALA A 154 2.22 6.50 -2.20
N SER A 155 1.55 5.36 -2.21
CA SER A 155 0.23 5.19 -1.57
C SER A 155 0.31 5.27 -0.04
N ALA A 156 1.35 4.69 0.56
CA ALA A 156 1.60 4.80 1.99
C ALA A 156 1.78 6.27 2.41
N LEU A 157 2.62 6.99 1.65
CA LEU A 157 2.89 8.41 1.86
C LEU A 157 1.64 9.27 1.60
N SER A 158 0.84 8.96 0.58
CA SER A 158 -0.40 9.71 0.30
C SER A 158 -1.47 9.50 1.38
N LEU A 159 -1.60 8.29 1.94
CA LEU A 159 -2.46 8.02 3.08
C LEU A 159 -2.00 8.79 4.32
N ILE A 160 -0.70 8.80 4.56
CA ILE A 160 -0.09 9.60 5.63
C ILE A 160 -0.40 11.08 5.45
N MET A 161 -0.23 11.64 4.24
CA MET A 161 -0.56 13.05 3.97
C MET A 161 -2.01 13.35 4.34
N ARG A 162 -2.96 12.46 4.03
CA ARG A 162 -4.38 12.65 4.35
C ARG A 162 -4.64 12.68 5.85
N VAL A 163 -4.06 11.71 6.59
CA VAL A 163 -4.26 11.62 8.04
C VAL A 163 -3.55 12.75 8.76
N ASP A 164 -2.30 13.08 8.40
CA ASP A 164 -1.56 14.20 8.98
C ASP A 164 -2.24 15.54 8.68
N SER A 165 -2.77 15.74 7.46
CA SER A 165 -3.54 16.94 7.12
C SER A 165 -4.79 17.08 7.99
N ALA A 166 -5.49 15.97 8.27
CA ALA A 166 -6.66 15.97 9.12
C ALA A 166 -6.33 16.22 10.60
N LYS A 167 -5.27 15.57 11.13
CA LYS A 167 -4.92 15.64 12.55
C LYS A 167 -4.14 16.89 12.95
N ARG A 168 -3.26 17.37 12.07
CA ARG A 168 -2.39 18.53 12.32
C ARG A 168 -2.92 19.82 11.70
N HIS A 169 -4.08 19.75 11.05
CA HIS A 169 -4.61 20.84 10.21
C HIS A 169 -3.60 21.34 9.16
N LEU A 170 -2.68 20.47 8.74
CA LEU A 170 -1.69 20.79 7.72
C LEU A 170 -2.41 20.89 6.37
N ARG A 171 -2.28 22.03 5.70
CA ARG A 171 -2.80 22.23 4.35
C ARG A 171 -1.64 22.26 3.37
N LEU A 172 -1.48 21.19 2.62
CA LEU A 172 -0.54 21.13 1.51
C LEU A 172 -1.21 21.68 0.25
N SER A 173 -0.52 22.58 -0.43
CA SER A 173 -0.93 23.08 -1.74
C SER A 173 -0.70 22.02 -2.82
N LEU A 174 -1.43 22.15 -3.93
CA LEU A 174 -1.24 21.28 -5.09
C LEU A 174 0.16 21.45 -5.70
N SER A 175 0.71 22.67 -5.70
CA SER A 175 2.05 22.95 -6.22
C SER A 175 3.15 22.28 -5.40
N GLU A 176 3.07 22.31 -4.06
CA GLU A 176 4.00 21.59 -3.19
C GLU A 176 3.98 20.08 -3.47
N ALA A 177 2.79 19.49 -3.62
CA ALA A 177 2.67 18.07 -3.93
C ALA A 177 3.12 17.71 -5.35
N LEU A 178 2.88 18.56 -6.34
CA LEU A 178 3.40 18.39 -7.70
C LEU A 178 4.92 18.47 -7.72
N ALA A 179 5.52 19.45 -7.04
CA ALA A 179 6.96 19.59 -6.92
C ALA A 179 7.59 18.37 -6.27
N PHE A 180 7.03 17.91 -5.14
CA PHE A 180 7.50 16.69 -4.50
C PHE A 180 7.33 15.45 -5.41
N SER A 181 6.20 15.33 -6.11
CA SER A 181 5.95 14.20 -7.01
C SER A 181 6.89 14.20 -8.22
N ALA A 182 7.27 15.37 -8.72
CA ALA A 182 8.28 15.51 -9.77
C ALA A 182 9.67 15.08 -9.28
N VAL A 183 10.06 15.53 -8.08
CA VAL A 183 11.33 15.10 -7.43
C VAL A 183 11.31 13.60 -7.15
N TYR A 184 10.18 13.05 -6.70
CA TYR A 184 9.97 11.62 -6.48
C TYR A 184 10.24 10.81 -7.75
N LEU A 185 9.60 11.19 -8.86
CA LEU A 185 9.80 10.54 -10.15
C LEU A 185 11.22 10.72 -10.66
N ALA A 186 11.81 11.91 -10.50
CA ALA A 186 13.19 12.17 -10.89
C ALA A 186 14.15 11.25 -10.12
N LEU A 187 14.02 11.13 -8.79
CA LEU A 187 14.84 10.23 -7.97
C LEU A 187 14.60 8.74 -8.29
N PHE A 188 13.41 8.40 -8.79
CA PHE A 188 13.10 7.05 -9.25
C PHE A 188 13.78 6.70 -10.59
N PHE A 189 13.92 7.68 -11.50
CA PHE A 189 14.43 7.48 -12.87
C PHE A 189 15.90 7.82 -13.08
N ILE A 190 16.44 8.77 -12.31
CA ILE A 190 17.84 9.17 -12.42
C ILE A 190 18.72 8.02 -11.88
N PRO A 191 19.90 7.77 -12.47
CA PRO A 191 20.85 6.75 -12.00
C PRO A 191 21.55 7.15 -10.69
N VAL A 192 20.78 7.58 -9.68
CA VAL A 192 21.24 7.75 -8.31
C VAL A 192 21.29 6.35 -7.67
N PRO A 193 22.30 6.05 -6.83
CA PRO A 193 22.29 4.79 -6.10
C PRO A 193 20.98 4.61 -5.30
N PRO A 194 20.35 3.42 -5.34
CA PRO A 194 19.06 3.19 -4.68
C PRO A 194 18.99 3.59 -3.20
N PRO A 195 20.03 3.34 -2.35
CA PRO A 195 20.01 3.78 -0.96
C PRO A 195 19.78 5.29 -0.79
N ALA A 196 20.48 6.09 -1.61
CA ALA A 196 20.38 7.54 -1.57
C ALA A 196 19.03 8.03 -2.11
N ALA A 197 18.52 7.44 -3.19
CA ALA A 197 17.20 7.77 -3.72
C ALA A 197 16.08 7.48 -2.70
N ILE A 198 16.11 6.32 -2.05
CA ILE A 198 15.14 5.96 -1.00
C ILE A 198 15.19 6.97 0.15
N ALA A 199 16.38 7.27 0.68
CA ALA A 199 16.49 8.22 1.78
C ALA A 199 16.07 9.64 1.41
N ALA A 200 16.43 10.10 0.20
CA ALA A 200 16.04 11.42 -0.28
C ALA A 200 14.52 11.54 -0.47
N ILE A 201 13.84 10.51 -0.98
CA ILE A 201 12.38 10.49 -1.13
C ILE A 201 11.70 10.59 0.24
N PHE A 202 12.09 9.74 1.20
CA PHE A 202 11.44 9.72 2.51
C PHE A 202 11.83 10.94 3.38
N GLY A 203 13.06 11.42 3.29
CA GLY A 203 13.50 12.67 3.91
C GLY A 203 12.79 13.89 3.32
N GLY A 204 12.70 13.98 1.99
CA GLY A 204 11.95 15.02 1.30
C GLY A 204 10.47 15.00 1.66
N PHE A 205 9.89 13.81 1.85
CA PHE A 205 8.51 13.68 2.32
C PHE A 205 8.34 14.22 3.74
N LEU A 206 9.26 13.91 4.66
CA LEU A 206 9.24 14.48 6.02
C LEU A 206 9.31 16.01 6.00
N LEU A 207 10.11 16.59 5.12
CA LEU A 207 10.18 18.04 4.94
C LEU A 207 8.85 18.59 4.41
N LEU A 208 8.26 17.96 3.38
CA LEU A 208 6.97 18.33 2.81
C LEU A 208 5.88 18.36 3.88
N VAL A 209 5.78 17.30 4.68
CA VAL A 209 4.75 17.19 5.74
C VAL A 209 5.18 17.82 7.06
N ARG A 210 6.30 18.57 7.07
CA ARG A 210 6.81 19.35 8.21
C ARG A 210 7.00 18.49 9.48
N GLY A 211 7.61 17.33 9.35
CA GLY A 211 7.91 16.41 10.46
C GLY A 211 6.84 15.33 10.67
N THR A 212 6.73 14.81 11.89
CA THR A 212 5.80 13.71 12.23
C THR A 212 4.74 14.15 13.24
N TYR A 213 3.56 13.54 13.18
CA TYR A 213 2.57 13.66 14.25
C TYR A 213 2.93 12.69 15.37
N VAL A 214 3.25 13.20 16.57
CA VAL A 214 3.55 12.37 17.75
C VAL A 214 2.36 12.40 18.73
N SER A 215 1.78 11.24 19.01
CA SER A 215 0.69 11.03 19.96
C SER A 215 0.77 9.63 20.58
N SER A 216 -0.05 9.35 21.60
CA SER A 216 -0.14 8.03 22.22
C SER A 216 -0.78 6.96 21.32
N GLU A 217 -1.30 7.33 20.15
CA GLU A 217 -1.95 6.39 19.25
C GLU A 217 -0.94 5.51 18.48
N PRO A 218 -1.26 4.21 18.26
CA PRO A 218 -0.40 3.30 17.48
C PRO A 218 -0.06 3.82 16.08
N TYR A 219 -0.98 4.57 15.47
CA TYR A 219 -0.77 5.24 14.18
C TYR A 219 0.47 6.14 14.18
N SER A 220 0.64 6.94 15.23
CA SER A 220 1.66 7.98 15.30
C SER A 220 3.06 7.38 15.38
N TRP A 221 3.27 6.42 16.27
CA TRP A 221 4.55 5.73 16.40
C TRP A 221 4.89 4.90 15.16
N GLY A 222 3.93 4.14 14.65
CA GLY A 222 4.16 3.31 13.48
C GLY A 222 4.50 4.11 12.23
N THR A 223 3.78 5.21 11.96
CA THR A 223 4.11 6.04 10.79
C THR A 223 5.36 6.89 10.96
N THR A 224 5.76 7.23 12.18
CA THR A 224 7.06 7.88 12.45
C THR A 224 8.20 6.90 12.15
N ILE A 225 8.18 5.72 12.75
CA ILE A 225 9.20 4.67 12.52
C ILE A 225 9.23 4.28 11.03
N GLY A 226 8.06 4.12 10.43
CA GLY A 226 7.90 3.77 9.03
C GLY A 226 8.47 4.78 8.03
N ARG A 227 8.50 6.07 8.38
CA ARG A 227 9.14 7.13 7.59
C ARG A 227 10.65 7.22 7.83
N VAL A 228 11.09 6.97 9.05
CA VAL A 228 12.51 7.10 9.45
C VAL A 228 13.32 5.90 8.98
N LEU A 229 12.78 4.67 9.04
CA LEU A 229 13.53 3.48 8.64
C LEU A 229 14.09 3.58 7.21
N PRO A 230 13.32 3.95 6.17
CA PRO A 230 13.86 4.09 4.81
C PRO A 230 14.93 5.18 4.67
N ILE A 231 14.96 6.20 5.54
CA ILE A 231 16.01 7.23 5.56
C ILE A 231 17.36 6.63 5.95
N LEU A 232 17.37 5.51 6.67
CA LEU A 232 18.58 4.77 7.05
C LEU A 232 19.11 3.87 5.92
N ALA A 233 18.46 3.83 4.75
CA ALA A 233 18.94 3.03 3.61
C ALA A 233 20.42 3.26 3.24
N PRO A 234 21.01 4.48 3.32
CA PRO A 234 22.43 4.73 3.07
C PRO A 234 23.39 3.96 3.99
N LEU A 235 22.94 3.46 5.14
CA LEU A 235 23.76 2.55 5.96
C LEU A 235 24.10 1.26 5.20
N GLY A 236 23.39 0.95 4.11
CA GLY A 236 23.77 -0.15 3.23
C GLY A 236 25.09 0.07 2.47
N TYR A 237 25.60 1.31 2.36
CA TYR A 237 26.99 1.54 1.92
C TYR A 237 28.02 0.98 2.90
N LEU A 238 27.63 0.74 4.15
CA LEU A 238 28.45 0.09 5.17
C LEU A 238 28.23 -1.43 5.23
N GLY A 239 27.58 -2.02 4.22
CA GLY A 239 27.31 -3.45 4.13
C GLY A 239 26.00 -3.91 4.77
N LEU A 240 25.15 -3.00 5.27
CA LEU A 240 23.82 -3.37 5.76
C LEU A 240 22.85 -3.68 4.60
N PRO A 241 21.77 -4.45 4.83
CA PRO A 241 20.82 -4.79 3.76
C PRO A 241 19.99 -3.57 3.30
N VAL A 242 20.46 -2.88 2.26
CA VAL A 242 19.89 -1.62 1.71
C VAL A 242 18.35 -1.62 1.64
N TYR A 243 17.78 -2.59 0.93
CA TYR A 243 16.34 -2.60 0.64
C TYR A 243 15.48 -3.04 1.84
N HIS A 244 16.09 -3.64 2.87
CA HIS A 244 15.35 -4.08 4.05
C HIS A 244 14.80 -2.89 4.83
N PHE A 245 15.52 -1.77 4.88
CA PHE A 245 15.03 -0.55 5.53
C PHE A 245 13.75 -0.01 4.88
N LEU A 246 13.68 -0.04 3.54
CA LEU A 246 12.48 0.28 2.79
C LEU A 246 11.34 -0.69 3.11
N TYR A 247 11.60 -2.00 3.01
CA TYR A 247 10.58 -3.03 3.24
C TYR A 247 10.03 -3.00 4.67
N MET A 248 10.92 -2.83 5.66
CA MET A 248 10.55 -2.70 7.07
C MET A 248 9.75 -1.42 7.32
N GLY A 249 10.16 -0.29 6.74
CA GLY A 249 9.42 0.96 6.84
C GLY A 249 7.97 0.81 6.37
N ILE A 250 7.78 0.25 5.16
CA ILE A 250 6.45 0.00 4.60
C ILE A 250 5.66 -1.00 5.44
N ALA A 251 6.28 -2.08 5.92
CA ALA A 251 5.61 -3.05 6.77
C ALA A 251 5.08 -2.40 8.06
N VAL A 252 5.89 -1.58 8.75
CA VAL A 252 5.45 -0.87 9.96
C VAL A 252 4.29 0.08 9.66
N ILE A 253 4.30 0.77 8.51
CA ILE A 253 3.17 1.60 8.08
C ILE A 253 1.92 0.74 7.89
N MET A 254 2.01 -0.39 7.17
CA MET A 254 0.87 -1.31 6.98
C MET A 254 0.31 -1.83 8.31
N PHE A 255 1.16 -2.20 9.26
CA PHE A 255 0.71 -2.72 10.55
C PHE A 255 0.07 -1.66 11.46
N SER A 256 0.46 -0.38 11.32
CA SER A 256 -0.05 0.72 12.16
C SER A 256 -1.27 1.43 11.57
N LEU A 257 -1.37 1.51 10.24
CA LEU A 257 -2.50 2.10 9.54
C LEU A 257 -3.48 1.05 9.04
N CYS A 258 -2.97 0.10 8.26
CA CYS A 258 -3.79 -0.68 7.34
C CYS A 258 -4.48 -1.87 8.00
N ILE A 259 -3.76 -2.63 8.82
CA ILE A 259 -4.33 -3.80 9.50
C ILE A 259 -5.42 -3.43 10.52
N PRO A 260 -5.21 -2.50 11.46
CA PRO A 260 -6.19 -2.27 12.52
C PRO A 260 -7.49 -1.65 12.02
N TRP A 261 -7.42 -0.85 10.94
CA TRP A 261 -8.54 -0.04 10.46
C TRP A 261 -9.07 -0.49 9.11
N PHE A 262 -8.20 -0.76 8.13
CA PHE A 262 -8.62 -1.01 6.75
C PHE A 262 -9.00 -2.46 6.48
N THR A 263 -8.33 -3.44 7.10
CA THR A 263 -8.70 -4.86 6.94
C THR A 263 -10.17 -5.12 7.35
N PRO A 264 -10.66 -4.66 8.52
CA PRO A 264 -12.09 -4.75 8.84
C PRO A 264 -12.99 -4.02 7.84
N SER A 265 -12.61 -2.83 7.39
CA SER A 265 -13.40 -2.04 6.44
C SER A 265 -13.56 -2.72 5.08
N VAL A 266 -12.51 -3.38 4.55
CA VAL A 266 -12.58 -4.14 3.29
C VAL A 266 -13.63 -5.26 3.38
N PHE A 267 -13.73 -5.92 4.53
CA PHE A 267 -14.72 -6.98 4.76
C PHE A 267 -16.07 -6.49 5.30
N LEU A 268 -16.28 -5.17 5.38
CA LEU A 268 -17.46 -4.54 5.98
C LEU A 268 -17.75 -5.10 7.38
N ARG A 269 -16.74 -5.11 8.23
CA ARG A 269 -16.82 -5.58 9.62
C ARG A 269 -16.56 -4.44 10.59
N ALA A 270 -17.14 -4.56 11.79
CA ALA A 270 -16.75 -3.73 12.92
C ALA A 270 -15.24 -3.88 13.20
N VAL A 271 -14.60 -2.79 13.63
CA VAL A 271 -13.19 -2.81 14.02
C VAL A 271 -13.07 -3.59 15.33
N PRO A 272 -12.32 -4.71 15.36
CA PRO A 272 -12.16 -5.49 16.58
C PRO A 272 -11.30 -4.73 17.59
N ARG A 273 -11.45 -5.06 18.87
CA ARG A 273 -10.53 -4.59 19.92
C ARG A 273 -9.20 -5.31 19.80
N TRP A 274 -8.17 -4.64 19.31
CA TRP A 274 -6.83 -5.22 19.18
C TRP A 274 -6.09 -5.29 20.52
N PRO A 275 -5.39 -6.39 20.83
CA PRO A 275 -4.51 -6.41 22.00
C PRO A 275 -3.36 -5.42 21.80
N ARG A 276 -2.94 -4.75 22.89
CA ARG A 276 -1.88 -3.72 22.84
C ARG A 276 -0.55 -4.25 22.31
N TYR A 277 -0.30 -5.55 22.43
CA TYR A 277 0.92 -6.22 21.95
C TYR A 277 0.87 -6.68 20.49
N LEU A 278 -0.25 -6.53 19.77
CA LEU A 278 -0.34 -6.94 18.36
C LEU A 278 0.78 -6.35 17.47
N PRO A 279 1.17 -5.08 17.63
CA PRO A 279 2.28 -4.51 16.86
C PRO A 279 3.65 -5.14 17.16
N LEU A 280 3.80 -5.88 18.26
CA LEU A 280 5.05 -6.59 18.59
C LEU A 280 5.27 -7.83 17.72
N VAL A 281 4.22 -8.41 17.14
CA VAL A 281 4.31 -9.61 16.29
C VAL A 281 5.28 -9.42 15.11
N PRO A 282 5.12 -8.38 14.25
CA PRO A 282 6.08 -8.14 13.17
C PRO A 282 7.47 -7.76 13.68
N ALA A 283 7.58 -7.09 14.83
CA ALA A 283 8.88 -6.71 15.41
C ALA A 283 9.67 -7.96 15.87
N VAL A 284 9.03 -8.87 16.60
CA VAL A 284 9.63 -10.14 17.01
C VAL A 284 9.99 -10.98 15.80
N ALA A 285 9.10 -11.10 14.81
CA ALA A 285 9.40 -11.83 13.58
C ALA A 285 10.60 -11.22 12.83
N ALA A 286 10.70 -9.89 12.76
CA ALA A 286 11.85 -9.23 12.16
C ALA A 286 13.15 -9.52 12.91
N LEU A 287 13.16 -9.45 14.24
CA LEU A 287 14.34 -9.78 15.06
C LEU A 287 14.78 -11.23 14.86
N LEU A 288 13.83 -12.18 14.89
CA LEU A 288 14.09 -13.59 14.61
C LEU A 288 14.70 -13.79 13.22
N ARG A 289 14.22 -13.04 12.23
CA ARG A 289 14.71 -13.13 10.85
C ARG A 289 16.09 -12.49 10.65
N LEU A 290 16.38 -11.40 11.37
CA LEU A 290 17.68 -10.73 11.36
C LEU A 290 18.79 -11.59 11.95
N SER A 291 18.48 -12.60 12.76
CA SER A 291 19.47 -13.55 13.28
C SER A 291 20.19 -14.35 12.19
N GLY A 292 19.58 -14.49 11.00
CA GLY A 292 20.11 -15.31 9.90
C GLY A 292 20.15 -16.82 10.17
N TYR A 293 19.85 -17.28 11.38
CA TYR A 293 19.87 -18.70 11.74
C TYR A 293 18.59 -19.40 11.24
N GLY A 294 18.77 -20.42 10.40
CA GLY A 294 17.68 -21.10 9.66
C GLY A 294 16.43 -21.43 10.49
N PRO A 295 16.55 -22.08 11.66
CA PRO A 295 15.41 -22.37 12.54
C PRO A 295 14.68 -21.13 13.06
N LEU A 296 15.39 -20.05 13.39
CA LEU A 296 14.76 -18.79 13.84
C LEU A 296 14.11 -18.04 12.68
N VAL A 297 14.70 -18.12 11.48
CA VAL A 297 14.06 -17.63 10.25
C VAL A 297 12.76 -18.39 9.97
N ALA A 298 12.75 -19.71 10.10
CA ALA A 298 11.52 -20.51 9.96
C ALA A 298 10.48 -20.16 11.02
N LEU A 299 10.89 -20.00 12.28
CA LEU A 299 10.02 -19.55 13.37
C LEU A 299 9.41 -18.17 13.07
N SER A 300 10.18 -17.25 12.48
CA SER A 300 9.66 -15.93 12.09
C SER A 300 8.50 -16.04 11.09
N SER A 301 8.60 -16.94 10.10
CA SER A 301 7.52 -17.21 9.15
C SER A 301 6.28 -17.77 9.84
N VAL A 302 6.46 -18.71 10.79
CA VAL A 302 5.35 -19.27 11.57
C VAL A 302 4.66 -18.19 12.41
N VAL A 303 5.41 -17.32 13.08
CA VAL A 303 4.86 -16.21 13.87
C VAL A 303 4.04 -15.25 13.00
N LEU A 304 4.55 -14.90 11.81
CA LEU A 304 3.85 -14.02 10.87
C LEU A 304 2.57 -14.67 10.32
N LEU A 305 2.63 -15.95 9.94
CA LEU A 305 1.46 -16.71 9.48
C LEU A 305 0.40 -16.83 10.58
N ALA A 306 0.80 -17.19 11.80
CA ALA A 306 -0.09 -17.27 12.95
C ALA A 306 -0.73 -15.91 13.26
N GLY A 307 0.04 -14.82 13.18
CA GLY A 307 -0.46 -13.45 13.32
C GLY A 307 -1.49 -13.10 12.25
N ALA A 308 -1.23 -13.47 10.99
CA ALA A 308 -2.15 -13.22 9.88
C ALA A 308 -3.46 -14.03 10.01
N VAL A 309 -3.37 -15.28 10.45
CA VAL A 309 -4.55 -16.13 10.76
C VAL A 309 -5.34 -15.54 11.92
N TYR A 310 -4.66 -15.15 13.01
CA TYR A 310 -5.29 -14.51 14.16
C TYR A 310 -6.08 -13.25 13.77
N VAL A 311 -5.44 -12.34 13.02
CA VAL A 311 -6.07 -11.11 12.51
C VAL A 311 -7.28 -11.44 11.64
N SER A 312 -7.13 -12.37 10.70
CA SER A 312 -8.22 -12.79 9.80
C SER A 312 -9.41 -13.36 10.56
N VAL A 313 -9.18 -14.31 11.47
CA VAL A 313 -10.23 -14.92 12.28
C VAL A 313 -10.93 -13.87 13.14
N LYS A 314 -10.16 -12.97 13.77
CA LYS A 314 -10.72 -11.93 14.62
C LYS A 314 -11.64 -11.00 13.83
N VAL A 315 -11.20 -10.52 12.67
CA VAL A 315 -12.01 -9.66 11.79
C VAL A 315 -13.27 -10.37 11.30
N LEU A 316 -13.17 -11.63 10.88
CA LEU A 316 -14.32 -12.38 10.34
C LEU A 316 -15.38 -12.71 11.40
N ARG A 317 -15.01 -12.74 12.68
CA ARG A 317 -15.93 -12.93 13.81
C ARG A 317 -16.68 -11.65 14.20
N GLU A 318 -16.17 -10.47 13.84
CA GLU A 318 -16.84 -9.21 14.16
C GLU A 318 -18.17 -9.04 13.42
N ARG A 319 -19.04 -8.17 13.93
CA ARG A 319 -20.35 -7.90 13.33
C ARG A 319 -20.19 -7.39 11.89
N LYS A 320 -21.01 -7.94 10.97
CA LYS A 320 -21.13 -7.41 9.59
C LYS A 320 -21.87 -6.08 9.60
N PHE A 321 -21.37 -5.13 8.83
CA PHE A 321 -22.13 -3.96 8.40
C PHE A 321 -22.92 -4.36 7.15
N PRO A 322 -24.26 -4.46 7.23
CA PRO A 322 -25.05 -4.82 6.07
C PRO A 322 -24.95 -3.72 5.02
N LEU A 323 -24.71 -4.12 3.78
CA LEU A 323 -25.06 -3.27 2.64
C LEU A 323 -26.59 -3.20 2.61
N GLY A 324 -27.14 -1.99 2.48
CA GLY A 324 -28.58 -1.81 2.33
C GLY A 324 -29.14 -2.56 1.13
N GLN A 325 -30.47 -2.64 1.02
CA GLN A 325 -31.08 -3.20 -0.19
C GLN A 325 -30.80 -2.29 -1.40
N PRO A 326 -30.70 -2.86 -2.62
CA PRO A 326 -30.60 -2.06 -3.83
C PRO A 326 -31.78 -1.09 -3.92
N PRO A 327 -31.55 0.21 -4.18
CA PRO A 327 -32.60 1.21 -4.34
C PRO A 327 -33.35 1.09 -5.67
#